data_AF-A0A6L5K3Q6-F1
#
_entry.id   AF-A0A6L5K3Q6-F1
#
_cell.length_a   1.000
_cell.length_b   1.000
_cell.length_c   1.000
_cell.angle_alpha   90.00
_cell.angle_beta   90.00
_cell.angle_gamma   90.00
#
_symmetry.space_group_name_H-M   'P 1'
#
loop_
_entity.id
_entity.type
_entity.pdbx_description
1 polymer ?
#
loop_
_entity_poly.entity_id
_entity_poly.type
_entity_poly.pdbx_seq_one_letter_code
_entity_poly.pdbx_strand_id
1 'polypeptide(L)'
;MSLSWIDIVFFLIFICLVVGISLYKSRKKKETSEDYFLAGRTLFWYLIGFSLIASNISTEQFVGMSGQSAGHVGMAVASYEWIAAITLVFVAIFFLP
;
A
#
# COMPACT_ATOMS: atom_id res chain seq x y z
N MET A 1 13.69 21.54 14.99
CA MET A 1 13.88 20.08 15.10
C MET A 1 15.10 19.72 14.28
N SER A 2 16.21 19.33 14.89
CA SER A 2 17.42 18.90 14.17
C SER A 2 17.37 17.39 13.97
N LEU A 3 17.58 16.93 12.74
CA LEU A 3 17.75 15.51 12.45
C LEU A 3 19.03 15.02 13.13
N SER A 4 18.90 13.99 13.97
CA SER A 4 20.05 13.36 14.60
C SER A 4 20.79 12.52 13.57
N TRP A 5 22.09 12.36 13.76
CA TRP A 5 22.89 11.41 12.98
C TRP A 5 22.31 9.99 13.06
N ILE A 6 21.74 9.60 14.21
CA ILE A 6 21.10 8.29 14.38
C ILE A 6 19.90 8.11 13.43
N ASP A 7 19.09 9.15 13.23
CA ASP A 7 17.88 9.10 12.40
C ASP A 7 18.25 8.84 10.94
N ILE A 8 19.31 9.51 10.47
CA ILE A 8 19.83 9.36 9.12
C ILE A 8 20.35 7.94 8.90
N VAL A 9 21.08 7.39 9.87
CA VAL A 9 21.60 6.01 9.78
C VAL A 9 20.45 5.00 9.69
N PHE A 10 19.42 5.11 10.54
CA PHE A 10 18.25 4.24 10.48
C PHE A 10 17.49 4.36 9.16
N PHE A 11 17.32 5.58 8.66
CA PHE A 11 16.68 5.83 7.37
C PHE A 11 17.42 5.14 6.21
N LEU A 12 18.75 5.28 6.16
CA LEU A 12 19.57 4.64 5.13
C LEU A 12 19.54 3.12 5.24
N ILE A 13 19.61 2.56 6.45
CA ILE A 13 19.50 1.11 6.68
C ILE A 13 18.15 0.59 6.19
N PHE A 14 17.06 1.28 6.50
CA PHE A 14 15.72 0.89 6.06
C PHE A 14 15.62 0.83 4.54
N ILE A 15 16.08 1.87 3.83
CA ILE A 15 16.09 1.91 2.36
C ILE A 15 16.94 0.76 1.80
N CYS A 16 18.16 0.59 2.31
CA CYS A 16 19.06 -0.47 1.87
C CYS A 16 18.46 -1.87 2.07
N LEU A 17 17.75 -2.11 3.19
CA LEU A 17 17.07 -3.37 3.44
C LEU A 17 15.92 -3.61 2.47
N VAL A 18 15.05 -2.60 2.26
CA VAL A 18 13.92 -2.72 1.33
C VAL A 18 14.42 -3.01 -0.08
N VAL A 19 15.41 -2.25 -0.57
CA VAL A 19 16.01 -2.44 -1.89
C VAL A 19 16.73 -3.79 -1.98
N GLY A 20 17.52 -4.13 -0.97
CA GLY A 20 18.28 -5.38 -0.91
C GLY A 20 17.38 -6.62 -0.94
N ILE A 21 16.32 -6.64 -0.13
CA ILE A 21 15.33 -7.73 -0.11
C ILE A 21 14.58 -7.80 -1.43
N SER A 22 14.16 -6.66 -1.98
CA SER A 22 13.44 -6.59 -3.26
C SER A 22 14.27 -7.17 -4.40
N LEU A 23 15.54 -6.76 -4.51
CA LEU A 23 16.47 -7.27 -5.53
C LEU A 23 16.81 -8.75 -5.31
N TYR A 24 17.02 -9.18 -4.07
CA TYR A 24 17.31 -10.58 -3.76
C TYR A 24 16.13 -11.49 -4.13
N LYS A 25 14.89 -11.08 -3.81
CA LYS A 25 13.68 -11.84 -4.12
C LYS A 25 13.37 -11.83 -5.62
N SER A 26 13.66 -10.74 -6.33
CA SER A 26 13.51 -10.63 -7.78
C SER A 26 14.38 -11.63 -8.56
N ARG A 27 15.57 -11.98 -8.05
CA ARG A 27 16.49 -12.94 -8.71
C ARG A 27 16.00 -14.39 -8.70
N LYS A 28 14.95 -14.75 -7.93
CA LYS A 28 14.58 -16.14 -7.68
C LYS A 28 13.49 -16.73 -8.58
N LYS A 29 12.97 -16.03 -9.60
CA LYS A 29 11.79 -16.52 -10.33
C LYS A 29 12.04 -16.81 -11.81
N LYS A 30 12.06 -18.11 -12.16
CA LYS A 30 11.51 -18.63 -13.41
C LYS A 30 10.02 -18.91 -13.18
N GLU A 31 9.23 -17.87 -12.97
CA GLU A 31 7.79 -18.03 -12.86
C GLU A 31 7.14 -17.78 -14.21
N THR A 32 6.27 -18.69 -14.62
CA THR A 32 5.42 -18.52 -15.79
C THR A 32 4.55 -17.27 -15.56
N SER A 33 4.18 -16.55 -16.63
CA SER A 33 3.28 -15.39 -16.51
C SER A 33 2.03 -15.71 -15.70
N GLU A 34 1.53 -16.95 -15.80
CA GLU A 34 0.38 -17.43 -15.04
C GLU A 34 0.61 -17.46 -13.52
N ASP A 35 1.78 -17.89 -13.04
CA ASP A 35 2.14 -17.88 -11.62
C ASP A 35 2.30 -16.44 -11.09
N TYR A 36 2.82 -15.55 -11.94
CA TYR A 36 3.01 -14.14 -11.59
C TYR A 36 1.68 -13.37 -11.49
N PHE A 37 0.72 -13.64 -12.40
CA PHE A 37 -0.58 -12.94 -12.43
C PHE A 37 -1.67 -13.61 -11.59
N LEU A 38 -1.72 -14.94 -11.53
CA LEU A 38 -2.77 -15.67 -10.80
C LEU A 38 -2.33 -16.13 -9.42
N ALA A 39 -1.07 -15.92 -9.02
CA ALA A 39 -0.50 -16.46 -7.78
C ALA A 39 -0.83 -17.96 -7.59
N GLY A 40 -0.75 -18.73 -8.68
CA GLY A 40 -1.09 -20.16 -8.72
C GLY A 40 -2.54 -20.48 -8.35
N ARG A 41 -3.47 -19.51 -8.38
CA ARG A 41 -4.90 -19.64 -7.99
C ARG A 41 -5.11 -20.07 -6.54
N THR A 42 -4.09 -19.93 -5.69
CA THR A 42 -4.14 -20.35 -4.27
C THR A 42 -4.41 -19.20 -3.30
N LEU A 43 -4.57 -17.97 -3.80
CA LEU A 43 -4.76 -16.81 -2.95
C LEU A 43 -6.17 -16.79 -2.34
N PHE A 44 -6.24 -16.88 -1.01
CA PHE A 44 -7.50 -16.74 -0.29
C PHE A 44 -8.08 -15.34 -0.47
N TRP A 45 -9.42 -15.23 -0.52
CA TRP A 45 -10.13 -13.98 -0.77
C TRP A 45 -9.75 -12.83 0.19
N TYR A 46 -9.47 -13.14 1.46
CA TYR A 46 -9.05 -12.16 2.45
C TYR A 46 -7.63 -11.62 2.19
N LEU A 47 -6.71 -12.44 1.66
CA LEU A 47 -5.36 -11.98 1.25
C LEU A 47 -5.45 -11.00 0.09
N ILE A 48 -6.38 -11.24 -0.85
CA ILE A 48 -6.68 -10.31 -1.94
C ILE A 48 -7.15 -8.98 -1.36
N GLY A 49 -8.09 -9.02 -0.42
CA GLY A 49 -8.59 -7.82 0.29
C GLY A 49 -7.47 -7.04 0.98
N PHE A 50 -6.60 -7.70 1.75
CA PHE A 50 -5.47 -7.04 2.41
C PHE A 50 -4.49 -6.43 1.40
N SER A 51 -4.21 -7.12 0.29
CA SER A 51 -3.33 -6.60 -0.76
C SER A 51 -3.90 -5.35 -1.43
N LEU A 52 -5.21 -5.30 -1.65
CA LEU A 52 -5.88 -4.14 -2.24
C LEU A 52 -5.80 -2.92 -1.32
N ILE A 53 -6.07 -3.09 -0.02
CA ILE A 53 -5.92 -1.99 0.96
C ILE A 53 -4.45 -1.57 1.08
N ALA A 54 -3.52 -2.52 1.19
CA ALA A 54 -2.09 -2.22 1.29
C ALA A 54 -1.56 -1.48 0.06
N SER A 55 -2.10 -1.77 -1.14
CA SER A 55 -1.73 -1.08 -2.37
C SER A 55 -2.36 0.31 -2.49
N ASN A 56 -3.46 0.56 -1.76
CA ASN A 56 -4.12 1.85 -1.74
C ASN A 56 -3.43 2.84 -0.79
N ILE A 57 -2.85 2.37 0.33
CA ILE A 57 -2.19 3.23 1.31
C ILE A 57 -0.84 3.74 0.79
N SER A 58 -0.70 5.06 0.72
CA SER A 58 0.52 5.76 0.30
C SER A 58 0.92 6.89 1.27
N THR A 59 2.02 7.56 0.96
CA THR A 59 2.49 8.75 1.70
C THR A 59 1.48 9.90 1.69
N GLU A 60 0.61 9.97 0.67
CA GLU A 60 -0.46 10.97 0.59
C GLU A 60 -1.49 10.77 1.71
N GLN A 61 -1.92 9.54 1.95
CA GLN A 61 -2.82 9.24 3.07
C GLN A 61 -2.12 9.45 4.41
N PHE A 62 -0.85 9.08 4.53
CA PHE A 62 -0.15 9.16 5.82
C PHE A 62 0.19 10.60 6.25
N VAL A 63 0.73 11.43 5.34
CA VAL A 63 1.16 12.80 5.68
C VAL A 63 0.14 13.83 5.22
N GLY A 64 -0.38 13.70 3.99
CA GLY A 64 -1.28 14.67 3.38
C GLY A 64 -2.66 14.71 4.04
N MET A 65 -3.32 13.55 4.17
CA MET A 65 -4.65 13.48 4.79
C MET A 65 -4.59 13.72 6.30
N SER A 66 -3.55 13.23 6.99
CA SER A 66 -3.32 13.56 8.40
C SER A 66 -3.09 15.06 8.62
N GLY A 67 -2.37 15.74 7.72
CA GLY A 67 -2.17 17.18 7.77
C GLY A 67 -3.47 17.96 7.57
N GLN A 68 -4.31 17.55 6.62
CA GLN A 68 -5.64 18.15 6.39
C GLN A 68 -6.58 17.93 7.58
N SER A 69 -6.51 16.74 8.20
CA SER A 69 -7.28 16.39 9.40
C SER A 69 -6.85 17.19 10.62
N ALA A 70 -5.54 17.39 10.82
CA ALA A 70 -5.02 18.27 11.87
C ALA A 70 -5.29 19.76 11.61
N GLY A 71 -5.60 20.12 10.37
CA GLY A 71 -6.02 21.45 9.96
C GLY A 71 -7.52 21.69 10.14
N HIS A 72 -8.07 22.49 9.24
CA HIS A 72 -9.46 22.99 9.32
C HIS A 72 -10.49 21.96 8.83
N VAL A 73 -10.07 20.91 8.13
CA VAL A 73 -10.99 19.91 7.55
C VAL A 73 -11.40 18.86 8.60
N GLY A 74 -10.55 18.58 9.60
CA GLY A 74 -10.88 17.65 10.68
C GLY A 74 -11.21 16.25 10.16
N MET A 75 -12.16 15.58 10.82
CA MET A 75 -12.61 14.24 10.41
C MET A 75 -13.34 14.20 9.06
N ALA A 76 -13.70 15.34 8.46
CA ALA A 76 -14.37 15.36 7.16
C ALA A 76 -13.45 14.81 6.04
N VAL A 77 -12.12 14.80 6.22
CA VAL A 77 -11.17 14.15 5.30
C VAL A 77 -11.47 12.65 5.17
N ALA A 78 -11.95 11.99 6.22
CA ALA A 78 -12.27 10.57 6.20
C ALA A 78 -13.44 10.21 5.27
N SER A 79 -14.26 11.19 4.87
CA SER A 79 -15.34 10.98 3.91
C SER A 79 -14.83 10.49 2.55
N TYR A 80 -13.60 10.85 2.16
CA TYR A 80 -12.96 10.31 0.95
C TYR A 80 -12.84 8.79 1.00
N GLU A 81 -12.35 8.24 2.11
CA GLU A 81 -12.18 6.79 2.29
C GLU A 81 -13.52 6.07 2.45
N TRP A 82 -14.46 6.66 3.18
CA TRP A 82 -15.78 6.04 3.41
C TRP A 82 -16.59 5.91 2.12
N ILE A 83 -16.58 6.94 1.28
CA ILE A 83 -17.26 6.90 -0.01
C ILE A 83 -16.51 5.97 -0.97
N ALA A 84 -15.16 6.04 -0.98
CA ALA A 84 -14.34 5.16 -1.81
C ALA A 84 -14.62 3.67 -1.53
N ALA A 85 -14.78 3.27 -0.26
CA ALA A 85 -15.13 1.90 0.10
C ALA A 85 -16.44 1.42 -0.56
N ILE A 86 -17.48 2.26 -0.52
CA ILE A 86 -18.78 1.96 -1.15
C ILE A 86 -18.64 1.88 -2.67
N THR A 87 -17.92 2.84 -3.28
CA THR A 87 -17.65 2.84 -4.71
C THR A 87 -16.85 1.61 -5.15
N LEU A 88 -15.89 1.15 -4.34
CA LEU A 88 -15.07 -0.03 -4.63
C LEU A 88 -15.93 -1.30 -4.65
N VAL A 89 -16.87 -1.45 -3.71
CA VAL A 89 -17.82 -2.57 -3.72
C VAL A 89 -18.70 -2.54 -4.96
N PHE A 90 -19.19 -1.35 -5.35
CA PHE A 90 -19.98 -1.20 -6.57
C PHE A 90 -19.17 -1.57 -7.82
N VAL A 91 -17.96 -1.05 -7.97
CA VAL A 91 -17.05 -1.37 -9.07
C VAL A 91 -16.74 -2.87 -9.11
N ALA A 92 -16.48 -3.49 -7.96
CA ALA A 92 -16.21 -4.92 -7.87
C ALA A 92 -17.36 -5.80 -8.35
N ILE A 93 -18.61 -5.39 -8.12
CA ILE A 93 -19.80 -6.17 -8.52
C ILE A 93 -20.15 -5.95 -10.00
N PHE A 94 -20.02 -4.72 -10.50
CA PHE A 94 -20.55 -4.35 -11.82
C PHE A 94 -19.51 -4.24 -12.94
N PHE A 95 -18.24 -3.95 -12.62
CA PHE A 95 -17.17 -3.69 -13.61
C PHE A 95 -16.06 -4.75 -13.65
N LEU A 96 -15.95 -5.58 -12.61
CA LEU A 96 -15.06 -6.75 -12.56
C LEU A 96 -15.68 -8.11 -13.00
N PRO A 97 -16.96 -8.27 -13.42
CA PRO A 97 -17.42 -9.51 -14.04
C PRO A 97 -16.83 -9.68 -15.45
#